data_AF-A0A7S0L7K9-F1
#
_entry.id   AF-A0A7S0L7K9-F1
#
_cell.length_a   1.000
_cell.length_b   1.000
_cell.length_c   1.000
_cell.angle_alpha   90.00
_cell.angle_beta   90.00
_cell.angle_gamma   90.00
#
_symmetry.space_group_name_H-M   'P 1'
#
loop_
_entity.id
_entity.type
_entity.pdbx_description
1 polymer ?
#
loop_
_entity_poly.entity_id
_entity_poly.type
_entity_poly.pdbx_seq_one_letter_code
_entity_poly.pdbx_strand_id
1 'polypeptide(L)'
;VGGDGRLRETDVGGATPLCLETEEETSMGGSYGVDDAPWAGMGTDDQQYLLQLKRKEFLMTSDGQRHALCGLIDLLYAYAYDVRITQGEHTVESGWTISRLSSQLSWLEGFDS
;
A
#
# COMPACT_ATOMS: atom_id res chain seq x y z
N VAL A 1 -3.34 63.28 -15.26
CA VAL A 1 -4.26 62.32 -15.89
C VAL A 1 -3.68 60.94 -15.61
N GLY A 2 -4.11 60.11 -14.67
CA GLY A 2 -5.42 59.94 -14.04
C GLY A 2 -5.94 58.53 -14.37
N GLY A 3 -6.16 57.69 -13.34
CA GLY A 3 -6.75 56.33 -13.37
C GLY A 3 -5.69 55.22 -13.32
N ASP A 4 -5.38 54.53 -12.21
CA ASP A 4 -6.13 53.90 -11.09
C ASP A 4 -6.95 52.65 -11.48
N GLY A 5 -6.78 51.57 -10.71
CA GLY A 5 -7.52 50.31 -10.82
C GLY A 5 -6.66 49.07 -10.54
N ARG A 6 -6.10 48.86 -9.34
CA ARG A 6 -6.75 48.30 -8.11
C ARG A 6 -6.61 46.77 -7.98
N LEU A 7 -5.72 46.37 -7.07
CA LEU A 7 -5.65 45.06 -6.43
C LEU A 7 -6.98 44.75 -5.71
N ARG A 8 -7.45 43.50 -5.78
CA ARG A 8 -8.27 42.88 -4.73
C ARG A 8 -7.94 41.40 -4.56
N GLU A 9 -7.52 41.09 -3.35
CA GLU A 9 -7.61 39.77 -2.72
C GLU A 9 -9.06 39.27 -2.74
N THR A 10 -9.24 37.96 -2.90
CA THR A 10 -10.43 37.27 -2.40
C THR A 10 -10.00 36.06 -1.59
N ASP A 11 -10.35 36.19 -0.32
CA ASP A 11 -10.28 35.27 0.80
C ASP A 11 -11.13 33.99 0.58
N VAL A 12 -10.60 32.88 1.09
CA VAL A 12 -11.26 31.80 1.85
C VAL A 12 -12.60 31.21 1.36
N GLY A 13 -12.57 29.87 1.19
CA GLY A 13 -13.53 29.02 1.91
C GLY A 13 -14.56 28.26 1.09
N GLY A 14 -14.39 26.94 1.08
CA GLY A 14 -15.50 26.00 1.32
C GLY A 14 -16.34 25.54 0.12
N ALA A 15 -16.55 24.21 0.12
CA ALA A 15 -17.62 23.46 -0.54
C ALA A 15 -17.48 23.17 -2.05
N THR A 16 -17.05 21.94 -2.35
CA THR A 16 -17.65 21.11 -3.42
C THR A 16 -19.18 21.01 -3.22
N PRO A 17 -20.02 20.66 -4.23
CA PRO A 17 -19.69 19.84 -5.39
C PRO A 17 -20.37 20.28 -6.70
N LEU A 18 -19.87 19.82 -7.85
CA LEU A 18 -20.70 19.71 -9.06
C LEU A 18 -20.15 18.61 -9.95
N CYS A 19 -20.87 17.50 -9.96
CA CYS A 19 -20.76 16.43 -10.93
C CYS A 19 -21.61 16.82 -12.14
N LEU A 20 -21.00 16.93 -13.32
CA LEU A 20 -21.50 16.47 -14.62
C LEU A 20 -20.73 17.18 -15.73
N GLU A 21 -20.02 16.40 -16.54
CA GLU A 21 -20.10 16.45 -18.01
C GLU A 21 -19.49 15.14 -18.58
N THR A 22 -20.40 14.28 -19.06
CA THR A 22 -20.39 13.50 -20.33
C THR A 22 -19.23 13.82 -21.28
N GLU A 23 -18.55 12.94 -22.02
CA GLU A 23 -18.75 11.59 -22.61
C GLU A 23 -17.33 10.95 -22.71
N GLU A 24 -17.09 9.65 -22.74
CA GLU A 24 -17.44 8.71 -23.80
C GLU A 24 -17.50 7.28 -23.23
N GLU A 25 -18.59 6.59 -23.53
CA GLU A 25 -18.59 5.13 -23.47
C GLU A 25 -17.69 4.60 -24.59
N THR A 26 -16.39 4.47 -24.30
CA THR A 26 -15.57 3.55 -25.09
C THR A 26 -16.06 2.15 -24.76
N SER A 27 -16.91 1.64 -25.65
CA SER A 27 -17.17 0.22 -25.86
C SER A 27 -15.83 -0.50 -26.09
N MET A 28 -15.14 -0.84 -25.01
CA MET A 28 -14.06 -1.83 -25.01
C MET A 28 -14.73 -3.18 -24.82
N GLY A 29 -15.35 -3.67 -25.88
CA GLY A 29 -15.47 -5.11 -26.13
C GLY A 29 -14.09 -5.68 -26.40
N GLY A 30 -13.21 -5.63 -25.40
CA GLY A 30 -11.93 -6.33 -25.39
C GLY A 30 -12.14 -7.63 -24.66
N SER A 31 -12.05 -8.75 -25.37
CA SER A 31 -11.79 -10.06 -24.75
C SER A 31 -10.38 -9.99 -24.14
N TYR A 32 -10.23 -9.36 -22.97
CA TYR A 32 -9.04 -9.54 -22.15
C TYR A 32 -9.03 -11.02 -21.75
N GLY A 33 -8.02 -11.75 -22.22
CA GLY A 33 -7.83 -13.12 -21.76
C GLY A 33 -7.70 -13.08 -20.24
N VAL A 34 -8.22 -14.10 -19.56
CA VAL A 34 -8.03 -14.25 -18.10
C VAL A 34 -6.53 -14.20 -17.75
N ASP A 35 -5.68 -14.54 -18.72
CA ASP A 35 -4.21 -14.54 -18.65
C ASP A 35 -3.55 -13.14 -18.66
N ASP A 36 -4.26 -12.07 -19.05
CA ASP A 36 -3.70 -10.70 -19.12
C ASP A 36 -3.89 -9.90 -17.81
N ALA A 37 -4.57 -10.48 -16.82
CA ALA A 37 -4.78 -9.81 -15.54
C ALA A 37 -3.44 -9.64 -14.79
N PRO A 38 -3.17 -8.49 -14.15
CA PRO A 38 -1.89 -8.24 -13.46
C PRO A 38 -1.61 -9.19 -12.28
N TRP A 39 -2.64 -9.91 -11.84
CA TRP A 39 -2.56 -10.91 -10.78
C TRP A 39 -2.50 -12.36 -11.31
N ALA A 40 -2.52 -12.59 -12.62
CA ALA A 40 -2.60 -13.92 -13.24
C ALA A 40 -1.43 -14.86 -12.88
N GLY A 41 -0.33 -14.34 -12.34
CA GLY A 41 0.78 -15.14 -11.82
C GLY A 41 0.65 -15.61 -10.36
N MET A 42 -0.37 -15.17 -9.62
CA MET A 42 -0.60 -15.60 -8.23
C MET A 42 -1.40 -16.90 -8.18
N GLY A 43 -1.01 -17.82 -7.29
CA GLY A 43 -1.75 -19.07 -7.09
C GLY A 43 -3.15 -18.81 -6.54
N THR A 44 -4.12 -19.67 -6.87
CA THR A 44 -5.52 -19.50 -6.41
C THR A 44 -5.64 -19.39 -4.90
N ASP A 45 -4.79 -20.10 -4.16
CA ASP A 45 -4.78 -20.06 -2.69
C ASP A 45 -4.29 -18.71 -2.16
N ASP A 46 -3.26 -18.13 -2.79
CA ASP A 46 -2.75 -16.79 -2.46
C ASP A 46 -3.84 -15.74 -2.70
N GLN A 47 -4.58 -15.87 -3.80
CA GLN A 47 -5.69 -14.98 -4.09
C GLN A 47 -6.78 -15.05 -3.03
N GLN A 48 -7.14 -16.26 -2.59
CA GLN A 48 -8.11 -16.45 -1.50
C GLN A 48 -7.61 -15.86 -0.18
N TYR A 49 -6.31 -15.92 0.09
CA TYR A 49 -5.71 -15.29 1.26
C TYR A 49 -5.79 -13.76 1.18
N LEU A 50 -5.51 -13.19 0.00
CA LEU A 50 -5.62 -11.75 -0.25
C LEU A 50 -7.05 -11.24 -0.09
N LEU A 51 -8.07 -12.03 -0.44
CA LEU A 51 -9.47 -11.67 -0.24
C LEU A 51 -9.89 -11.62 1.24
N GLN A 52 -9.17 -12.29 2.14
CA GLN A 52 -9.43 -12.26 3.59
C GLN A 52 -8.92 -10.98 4.26
N LEU A 53 -7.98 -10.26 3.61
CA LEU A 53 -7.46 -9.01 4.14
C LEU A 53 -8.51 -7.90 4.08
N LYS A 54 -8.63 -7.16 5.18
CA LYS A 54 -9.59 -6.06 5.25
C LYS A 54 -9.18 -4.93 4.32
N ARG A 55 -10.06 -4.60 3.36
CA ARG A 55 -9.91 -3.43 2.49
C ARG A 55 -9.97 -2.15 3.33
N LYS A 56 -8.85 -1.43 3.42
CA LYS A 56 -8.73 -0.13 4.07
C LYS A 56 -7.86 0.77 3.21
N GLU A 57 -8.25 2.03 3.12
CA GLU A 57 -7.38 3.09 2.61
C GLU A 57 -6.58 3.66 3.77
N PHE A 58 -5.27 3.80 3.58
CA PHE A 58 -4.37 4.31 4.61
C PHE A 58 -3.90 5.72 4.21
N LEU A 59 -4.25 6.71 5.02
CA LEU A 59 -3.71 8.07 4.91
C LEU A 59 -2.39 8.13 5.69
N MET A 60 -1.28 7.82 5.03
CA MET A 60 0.05 7.83 5.65
C MET A 60 0.79 9.14 5.36
N THR A 61 1.48 9.67 6.38
CA THR A 61 2.49 10.72 6.19
C THR A 61 3.74 10.13 5.54
N SER A 62 4.62 10.97 4.99
CA SER A 62 5.91 10.52 4.42
C SER A 62 6.73 9.71 5.42
N ASP A 63 6.73 10.12 6.69
CA ASP A 63 7.47 9.44 7.75
C ASP A 63 6.82 8.10 8.09
N GLY A 64 5.49 8.05 8.16
CA GLY A 64 4.75 6.80 8.37
C GLY A 64 4.97 5.79 7.24
N GLN A 65 5.02 6.25 5.99
CA GLN A 65 5.34 5.40 4.85
C GLN A 65 6.76 4.84 4.94
N ARG A 66 7.73 5.67 5.35
CA ARG A 66 9.11 5.21 5.56
C ARG A 66 9.21 4.16 6.66
N HIS A 67 8.55 4.39 7.80
CA HIS A 67 8.49 3.42 8.89
C HIS A 67 7.88 2.09 8.45
N ALA A 68 6.79 2.13 7.67
CA ALA A 68 6.16 0.94 7.12
C ALA A 68 7.07 0.17 6.16
N LEU A 69 7.79 0.87 5.28
CA LEU A 69 8.74 0.26 4.35
C LEU A 69 9.95 -0.36 5.07
N CYS A 70 10.53 0.34 6.05
CA CYS A 70 11.59 -0.21 6.88
C CYS A 70 11.12 -1.46 7.66
N GLY A 71 9.89 -1.42 8.17
CA GLY A 71 9.24 -2.56 8.80
C GLY A 71 9.03 -3.76 7.87
N LEU A 72 8.62 -3.50 6.64
CA LEU A 72 8.50 -4.54 5.63
C LEU A 72 9.85 -5.21 5.34
N ILE A 73 10.93 -4.43 5.25
CA ILE A 73 12.28 -4.96 5.03
C ILE A 73 12.73 -5.82 6.22
N ASP A 74 12.48 -5.38 7.45
CA ASP A 74 12.77 -6.12 8.68
C ASP A 74 12.07 -7.49 8.68
N LEU A 75 10.77 -7.52 8.37
CA LEU A 75 10.00 -8.76 8.30
C LEU A 75 10.47 -9.69 7.18
N LEU A 76 10.78 -9.14 5.99
CA LEU A 76 11.30 -9.92 4.87
C LEU A 76 12.67 -10.52 5.19
N TYR A 77 13.53 -9.80 5.89
CA TYR A 77 14.82 -10.31 6.34
C TYR A 77 14.64 -11.48 7.31
N ALA A 78 13.77 -11.33 8.31
CA ALA A 78 13.47 -12.39 9.27
C ALA A 78 12.89 -13.64 8.60
N TYR A 79 11.97 -13.46 7.64
CA TYR A 79 11.41 -14.56 6.84
C TYR A 79 12.46 -15.26 5.97
N ALA A 80 13.28 -14.50 5.23
CA ALA A 80 14.33 -15.06 4.38
C ALA A 80 15.40 -15.81 5.21
N TYR A 81 15.66 -15.33 6.43
CA TYR A 81 16.50 -16.04 7.38
C TYR A 81 15.89 -17.39 7.78
N ASP A 82 14.60 -17.41 8.18
CA ASP A 82 13.89 -18.65 8.52
C ASP A 82 13.95 -19.66 7.37
N VAL A 83 13.58 -19.25 6.16
CA VAL A 83 13.63 -20.11 4.96
C VAL A 83 15.02 -20.68 4.72
N ARG A 84 16.08 -19.89 4.96
CA ARG A 84 17.46 -20.36 4.79
C ARG A 84 17.84 -21.40 5.83
N ILE A 85 17.49 -21.18 7.10
CA ILE A 85 17.87 -22.11 8.17
C ILE A 85 17.06 -23.40 8.14
N THR A 86 15.81 -23.35 7.66
CA THR A 86 14.92 -24.50 7.57
C THR A 86 14.94 -25.18 6.20
N GLN A 87 15.75 -24.69 5.26
CA GLN A 87 15.82 -25.18 3.88
C GLN A 87 14.45 -25.15 3.17
N GLY A 88 13.60 -24.20 3.55
CA GLY A 88 12.27 -24.01 2.97
C GLY A 88 11.14 -24.78 3.65
N GLU A 89 11.41 -25.60 4.67
CA GLU A 89 10.38 -26.31 5.42
C GLU A 89 10.01 -25.57 6.70
N HIS A 90 8.82 -24.99 6.79
CA HIS A 90 8.41 -24.24 7.97
C HIS A 90 8.21 -25.17 9.18
N THR A 91 8.72 -24.76 10.35
CA THR A 91 8.71 -25.59 11.58
C THR A 91 7.98 -24.88 12.72
N VAL A 92 7.77 -25.58 13.84
CA VAL A 92 7.21 -24.97 15.07
C VAL A 92 8.06 -23.82 15.62
N GLU A 93 9.35 -23.80 15.30
CA GLU A 93 10.28 -22.74 15.72
C GLU A 93 10.28 -21.53 14.80
N SER A 94 9.68 -21.64 13.62
CA SER A 94 9.79 -20.60 12.60
C SER A 94 9.07 -19.30 13.00
N GLY A 95 7.86 -19.41 13.58
CA GLY A 95 7.16 -18.23 14.11
C GLY A 95 7.95 -17.55 15.25
N TRP A 96 8.57 -18.34 16.12
CA TRP A 96 9.43 -17.82 17.19
C TRP A 96 10.70 -17.15 16.64
N THR A 97 11.33 -17.78 15.64
CA THR A 97 12.54 -17.27 14.99
C THR A 97 12.28 -15.93 14.31
N ILE A 98 11.21 -15.83 13.51
CA ILE A 98 10.83 -14.59 12.83
C ILE A 98 10.54 -13.48 13.84
N SER A 99 9.77 -13.80 14.89
CA SER A 99 9.43 -12.85 15.96
C SER A 99 10.67 -12.37 16.71
N ARG A 100 11.69 -13.22 16.85
CA ARG A 100 12.93 -12.88 17.57
C ARG A 100 13.87 -12.01 16.74
N LEU A 101 13.84 -12.14 15.42
CA LEU A 101 14.70 -11.40 14.50
C LEU A 101 14.12 -10.03 14.14
N SER A 102 12.80 -9.93 14.00
CA SER A 102 12.13 -8.67 13.70
C SER A 102 12.02 -7.80 14.95
N SER A 103 12.60 -6.61 14.92
CA SER A 103 12.50 -5.63 16.02
C SER A 103 11.06 -5.17 16.22
N GLN A 104 10.31 -5.04 15.13
CA GLN A 104 8.90 -4.68 15.16
C GLN A 104 8.02 -5.73 15.82
N LEU A 105 8.40 -7.01 15.79
CA LEU A 105 7.63 -8.07 16.45
C LEU A 105 8.09 -8.34 17.88
N SER A 106 9.40 -8.31 18.16
CA SER A 106 9.93 -8.63 19.49
C SER A 106 9.69 -7.52 20.51
N TRP A 107 9.74 -6.25 20.08
CA TRP A 107 9.72 -5.09 20.98
C TRP A 107 8.85 -3.93 20.51
N LEU A 108 8.18 -4.08 19.35
CA LEU A 108 7.38 -3.02 18.73
C LEU A 108 8.19 -1.74 18.49
N GLU A 109 9.51 -1.89 18.26
CA GLU A 109 10.41 -0.78 18.02
C GLU A 109 10.38 -0.38 16.54
N GLY A 110 10.14 0.91 16.29
CA GLY A 110 10.10 1.50 14.95
C GLY A 110 11.48 1.96 14.46
N PHE A 111 11.54 2.36 13.19
CA PHE A 111 12.76 2.86 12.56
C PHE A 111 12.73 4.39 12.49
N ASP A 112 13.30 5.03 13.51
CA ASP A 112 13.50 6.48 13.53
C ASP A 112 14.65 6.90 12.61
N SER A 113 14.67 8.18 12.22
CA SER A 113 15.64 8.76 11.27
C SER A 113 16.27 10.04 11.78
#